data_AF-K3X646-F1
#
_entry.id   AF-K3X646-F1
#
_cell.length_a   1.000
_cell.length_b   1.000
_cell.length_c   1.000
_cell.angle_alpha   90.00
_cell.angle_beta   90.00
_cell.angle_gamma   90.00
#
_symmetry.space_group_name_H-M   'P 1'
#
loop_
_entity.id
_entity.type
_entity.pdbx_description
1 polymer ?
#
loop_
_entity_poly.entity_id
_entity_poly.type
_entity_poly.pdbx_seq_one_letter_code
_entity_poly.pdbx_strand_id
1 'polypeptide(L)'
;MGLRTLLQRTGQKVSGAASEWNAVANATWREIFNIERFETASRKFASEILTDGKSVSVVLRKPKRKSTQCNINPADYDVVWGLDPSRRNLFVATNQFGDKVSCSRREYYFDTHINESNQIIRHWQHSRKDIL
;
A
#
# COMPACT_ATOMS: atom_id res chain seq x y z
N MET A 1 -23.54 6.78 0.84
CA MET A 1 -24.47 6.36 -0.23
C MET A 1 -23.65 5.78 -1.38
N GLY A 2 -23.99 4.59 -1.89
CA GLY A 2 -23.24 3.96 -2.99
C GLY A 2 -23.77 4.31 -4.38
N LEU A 3 -22.94 4.21 -5.41
CA LEU A 3 -23.29 4.53 -6.82
C LEU A 3 -24.59 3.85 -7.28
N ARG A 4 -24.80 2.58 -6.90
CA ARG A 4 -25.99 1.80 -7.27
C ARG A 4 -27.29 2.51 -6.88
N THR A 5 -27.34 2.98 -5.64
CA THR A 5 -28.48 3.71 -5.09
C THR A 5 -28.68 5.05 -5.80
N LEU A 6 -27.59 5.70 -6.21
CA LEU A 6 -27.63 6.98 -6.91
C LEU A 6 -28.15 6.83 -8.35
N LEU A 7 -27.72 5.80 -9.07
CA LEU A 7 -28.20 5.49 -10.42
C LEU A 7 -29.67 5.03 -10.42
N GLN A 8 -30.08 4.23 -9.43
CA GLN A 8 -31.48 3.84 -9.27
C GLN A 8 -32.39 5.06 -9.00
N ARG A 9 -31.93 6.03 -8.19
CA ARG A 9 -32.69 7.27 -7.92
C ARG A 9 -32.82 8.18 -9.13
N THR A 10 -31.88 8.12 -10.06
CA THR A 10 -31.93 8.86 -11.33
C THR A 10 -32.72 8.12 -12.41
N GLY A 11 -33.33 6.97 -12.09
CA GLY A 11 -34.18 6.21 -13.01
C GLY A 11 -33.42 5.24 -13.92
N GLN A 12 -32.10 5.07 -13.75
CA GLN A 12 -31.34 4.09 -14.53
C GLN A 12 -31.65 2.66 -14.07
N LYS A 13 -31.98 1.77 -15.03
CA LYS A 13 -32.11 0.34 -14.78
C LYS A 13 -30.73 -0.27 -14.55
N VAL A 14 -30.45 -0.67 -13.31
CA VAL A 14 -29.20 -1.34 -12.93
C VAL A 14 -29.39 -2.86 -12.89
N SER A 15 -28.55 -3.62 -13.62
CA SER A 15 -28.57 -5.09 -13.62
C SER A 15 -28.35 -5.69 -12.21
N GLY A 16 -28.89 -6.90 -12.00
CA GLY A 16 -28.80 -7.64 -10.74
C GLY A 16 -27.47 -8.38 -10.54
N ALA A 17 -26.78 -8.75 -11.63
CA ALA A 17 -25.56 -9.56 -11.55
C ALA A 17 -24.33 -8.72 -11.12
N ALA A 18 -23.60 -9.20 -10.11
CA ALA A 18 -22.46 -8.47 -9.54
C ALA A 18 -21.30 -8.22 -10.53
N SER A 19 -21.05 -9.17 -11.44
CA SER A 19 -20.04 -9.05 -12.51
C SER A 19 -20.40 -7.93 -13.49
N GLU A 20 -21.65 -7.89 -13.93
CA GLU A 20 -22.15 -6.85 -14.85
C GLU A 20 -22.20 -5.48 -14.18
N TRP A 21 -22.57 -5.44 -12.90
CA TRP A 21 -22.60 -4.21 -12.12
C TRP A 21 -21.22 -3.54 -12.01
N ASN A 22 -20.15 -4.31 -11.77
CA ASN A 22 -18.80 -3.74 -11.66
C ASN A 22 -18.33 -3.10 -12.96
N ALA A 23 -18.68 -3.69 -14.11
CA ALA A 23 -18.35 -3.14 -15.42
C ALA A 23 -19.11 -1.83 -15.68
N VAL A 24 -20.42 -1.82 -15.41
CA VAL A 24 -21.27 -0.62 -15.53
C VAL A 24 -20.77 0.49 -14.61
N ALA A 25 -20.53 0.19 -13.33
CA ALA A 25 -20.02 1.15 -12.36
C ALA A 25 -18.67 1.76 -12.81
N ASN A 26 -17.73 0.93 -13.28
CA ASN A 26 -16.44 1.39 -13.76
C ASN A 26 -16.57 2.29 -15.02
N ALA A 27 -17.45 1.95 -15.96
CA ALA A 27 -17.70 2.76 -17.14
C ALA A 27 -18.32 4.11 -16.76
N THR A 28 -19.37 4.11 -15.93
CA THR A 28 -20.02 5.33 -15.46
C THR A 28 -19.06 6.25 -14.70
N TRP A 29 -18.16 5.69 -13.87
CA TRP A 29 -17.17 6.50 -13.18
C TRP A 29 -16.17 7.18 -14.12
N ARG A 30 -15.76 6.51 -15.20
CA ARG A 30 -14.84 7.07 -16.20
C ARG A 30 -15.49 8.12 -17.10
N GLU A 31 -16.81 8.07 -17.25
CA GLU A 31 -17.57 9.10 -17.95
C GLU A 31 -17.70 10.37 -17.10
N ILE A 32 -18.02 10.22 -15.81
CA ILE A 32 -18.24 11.35 -14.90
C ILE A 32 -16.92 12.02 -14.49
N PHE A 33 -15.88 11.22 -14.25
CA PHE A 33 -14.58 11.70 -13.81
C PHE A 33 -13.52 11.37 -14.86
N ASN A 34 -12.61 12.32 -15.11
CA ASN A 34 -11.42 12.07 -15.93
C ASN A 34 -10.39 11.21 -15.16
N ILE A 35 -10.73 9.95 -14.90
CA ILE A 35 -9.93 9.00 -14.12
C ILE A 35 -8.65 8.64 -14.86
N GLU A 36 -8.70 8.58 -16.19
CA GLU A 36 -7.56 8.22 -17.05
C GLU A 36 -6.36 9.13 -16.83
N ARG A 37 -6.60 10.42 -16.60
CA ARG A 37 -5.56 11.40 -16.24
C ARG A 37 -4.75 11.00 -15.00
N PHE A 38 -5.37 10.29 -14.05
CA PHE A 38 -4.74 9.91 -12.79
C PHE A 38 -4.20 8.48 -12.80
N GLU A 39 -4.54 7.68 -13.80
CA GLU A 39 -3.97 6.34 -13.97
C GLU A 39 -2.53 6.42 -14.47
N THR A 40 -1.70 5.48 -14.02
CA THR A 40 -0.32 5.33 -14.47
C THR A 40 -0.06 3.87 -14.87
N ALA A 41 1.12 3.57 -15.41
CA ALA A 41 1.53 2.19 -15.67
C ALA A 41 1.50 1.32 -14.39
N SER A 42 1.75 1.93 -13.22
CA SER A 42 1.87 1.24 -11.95
C SER A 42 0.65 1.36 -11.03
N ARG A 43 -0.34 2.19 -11.39
CA ARG A 43 -1.54 2.44 -10.59
C ARG A 43 -2.76 2.54 -11.50
N LYS A 44 -3.75 1.68 -11.26
CA LYS A 44 -5.00 1.60 -12.02
C LYS A 44 -6.18 1.86 -11.09
N PHE A 45 -7.26 2.37 -11.65
CA PHE A 45 -8.48 2.64 -10.90
C PHE A 45 -9.00 1.39 -10.20
N ALA A 46 -9.37 1.53 -8.93
CA ALA A 46 -9.83 0.43 -8.09
C ALA A 46 -11.35 0.19 -8.17
N SER A 47 -12.04 0.79 -9.15
CA SER A 47 -13.50 0.77 -9.28
C SER A 47 -14.24 1.36 -8.07
N GLU A 48 -13.56 2.21 -7.30
CA GLU A 48 -14.07 2.77 -6.06
C GLU A 48 -13.78 4.27 -5.97
N ILE A 49 -14.82 5.01 -5.61
CA ILE A 49 -14.77 6.44 -5.31
C ILE A 49 -15.39 6.65 -3.93
N LEU A 50 -14.66 7.32 -3.06
CA LEU A 50 -15.08 7.65 -1.71
C LEU A 50 -15.50 9.12 -1.66
N THR A 51 -16.52 9.42 -0.87
CA THR A 51 -16.96 10.80 -0.63
C THR A 51 -17.50 10.95 0.78
N ASP A 52 -17.19 12.09 1.40
CA ASP A 52 -17.71 12.53 2.69
C ASP A 52 -18.81 13.59 2.55
N GLY A 53 -19.26 13.87 1.31
CA GLY A 53 -20.22 14.94 1.00
C GLY A 53 -19.60 16.33 0.84
N LYS A 54 -18.29 16.48 1.09
CA LYS A 54 -17.53 17.74 0.85
C LYS A 54 -16.46 17.56 -0.23
N SER A 55 -15.90 16.37 -0.31
CA SER A 55 -14.81 16.00 -1.21
C SER A 55 -15.06 14.64 -1.85
N VAL A 56 -14.33 14.37 -2.93
CA VAL A 56 -14.36 13.10 -3.66
C VAL A 56 -12.94 12.59 -3.79
N SER A 57 -12.73 11.34 -3.41
CA SER A 57 -11.44 10.64 -3.50
C SER A 57 -11.55 9.46 -4.46
N VAL A 58 -10.69 9.45 -5.49
CA VAL A 58 -10.60 8.35 -6.46
C VAL A 58 -9.53 7.37 -5.99
N VAL A 59 -9.92 6.10 -5.77
CA VAL A 59 -9.00 5.10 -5.25
C VAL A 59 -8.25 4.43 -6.42
N LEU A 60 -6.91 4.49 -6.37
CA LEU A 60 -6.03 3.82 -7.32
C LEU A 60 -5.28 2.67 -6.64
N ARG A 61 -5.30 1.50 -7.28
CA ARG A 61 -4.66 0.26 -6.84
C ARG A 61 -3.40 0.00 -7.66
N LYS A 62 -2.34 -0.48 -7.01
CA LYS A 62 -1.21 -1.10 -7.71
C LYS A 62 -1.65 -2.45 -8.29
N PRO A 63 -1.44 -2.74 -9.58
CA PRO A 63 -1.68 -4.06 -10.13
C PRO A 63 -0.94 -5.11 -9.29
N LYS A 64 -1.59 -6.24 -8.99
CA LYS A 64 -0.90 -7.35 -8.33
C LYS A 64 0.27 -7.72 -9.23
N ARG A 65 1.50 -7.58 -8.73
CA ARG A 65 2.67 -8.15 -9.41
C ARG A 65 2.37 -9.64 -9.58
N LYS A 66 2.51 -10.16 -10.80
CA LYS A 66 2.59 -11.61 -10.97
C LYS A 66 3.69 -12.05 -10.02
N SER A 67 3.36 -12.93 -9.08
CA SER A 67 4.37 -13.57 -8.24
C SER A 67 5.30 -14.28 -9.21
N THR A 68 6.46 -13.69 -9.47
CA THR A 68 7.55 -14.45 -10.06
C THR A 68 7.91 -15.45 -8.98
N GLN A 69 7.73 -16.73 -9.23
CA GLN A 69 8.35 -17.74 -8.39
C GLN A 69 9.83 -17.42 -8.38
N CYS A 70 10.32 -16.91 -7.25
CA CYS A 70 11.74 -16.83 -7.02
C CYS A 70 12.15 -18.27 -6.73
N ASN A 71 12.58 -18.99 -7.78
CA ASN A 71 13.23 -20.28 -7.61
C ASN A 71 14.60 -20.00 -7.02
N ILE A 72 14.63 -19.72 -5.72
CA ILE A 72 15.85 -19.62 -4.94
C ILE A 72 16.33 -21.06 -4.82
N ASN A 73 17.35 -21.44 -5.59
CA ASN A 73 18.01 -22.71 -5.42
C ASN A 73 18.92 -22.59 -4.19
N PRO A 74 18.68 -23.33 -3.09
CA PRO A 74 19.51 -23.22 -1.89
C PRO A 74 20.99 -23.57 -2.16
N ALA A 75 21.27 -24.34 -3.22
CA ALA A 75 22.64 -24.68 -3.62
C ALA A 75 23.41 -23.49 -4.23
N ASP A 76 22.72 -22.41 -4.63
CA ASP A 76 23.36 -21.21 -5.17
C ASP A 76 23.92 -20.30 -4.05
N TYR A 77 23.70 -20.65 -2.78
CA TYR A 77 24.11 -19.86 -1.62
C TYR A 77 24.95 -20.70 -0.66
N ASP A 78 26.16 -20.22 -0.35
CA ASP A 78 27.04 -20.86 0.64
C ASP A 78 26.44 -20.82 2.06
N VAL A 79 25.63 -19.79 2.36
CA VAL A 79 25.00 -19.58 3.68
C VAL A 79 23.56 -19.10 3.52
N VAL A 80 22.63 -19.80 4.17
CA VAL A 80 21.20 -19.47 4.19
C VAL A 80 20.84 -18.98 5.58
N TRP A 81 20.31 -17.75 5.67
CA TRP A 81 19.82 -17.17 6.93
C TRP A 81 18.29 -17.22 6.98
N GLY A 82 17.75 -17.86 8.01
CA GLY A 82 16.33 -17.77 8.36
C GLY A 82 16.07 -16.53 9.22
N LEU A 83 15.16 -15.65 8.80
CA LEU A 83 14.79 -14.43 9.52
C LEU A 83 13.51 -14.62 10.33
N ASP A 84 13.59 -14.42 11.65
CA ASP A 84 12.46 -14.39 12.56
C ASP A 84 12.36 -13.03 13.29
N PRO A 85 11.36 -12.20 12.97
CA PRO A 85 11.06 -11.00 13.74
C PRO A 85 10.36 -11.40 15.05
N SER A 86 11.16 -11.63 16.09
CA SER A 86 10.61 -11.94 17.43
C SER A 86 9.96 -10.71 18.09
N ARG A 87 9.21 -10.93 19.17
CA ARG A 87 8.62 -9.82 19.95
C ARG A 87 9.65 -8.92 20.64
N ARG A 88 10.83 -9.44 21.00
CA ARG A 88 11.87 -8.69 21.75
C ARG A 88 12.90 -8.04 20.82
N ASN A 89 13.30 -8.76 19.77
CA ASN A 89 14.33 -8.31 18.84
C ASN A 89 13.71 -7.86 17.52
N LEU A 90 14.28 -6.83 16.90
CA LEU A 90 13.86 -6.34 15.59
C LEU A 90 13.98 -7.44 14.54
N PHE A 91 15.08 -8.18 14.59
CA PHE A 91 15.25 -9.44 13.87
C PHE A 91 16.14 -10.39 14.67
N VAL A 92 15.89 -11.68 14.46
CA VAL A 92 16.79 -12.77 14.79
C VAL A 92 17.05 -13.51 13.49
N ALA A 93 18.31 -13.78 13.18
CA ALA A 93 18.68 -14.61 12.06
C ALA A 93 19.45 -15.82 12.56
N THR A 94 19.12 -17.00 12.02
CA THR A 94 19.87 -18.23 12.28
C THR A 94 20.30 -18.82 10.95
N ASN A 95 21.57 -19.21 10.83
CA ASN A 95 22.07 -19.87 9.62
C ASN A 95 21.92 -21.40 9.70
N GLN A 96 22.26 -22.11 8.62
CA GLN A 96 22.19 -23.57 8.58
C GLN A 96 23.19 -24.28 9.51
N PHE A 97 24.22 -23.57 10.00
CA PHE A 97 25.21 -24.09 10.93
C PHE A 97 24.81 -23.86 12.40
N GLY A 98 23.70 -23.16 12.65
CA GLY A 98 23.22 -22.84 13.98
C GLY A 98 23.76 -21.53 14.56
N ASP A 99 24.58 -20.79 13.81
CA ASP A 99 25.00 -19.45 14.22
C ASP A 99 23.80 -18.52 14.26
N LYS A 100 23.79 -17.67 15.27
CA LYS A 100 22.67 -16.78 15.54
C LYS A 100 23.16 -15.34 15.63
N VAL A 101 22.53 -14.48 14.86
CA VAL A 101 22.64 -13.02 15.02
C VAL A 101 21.29 -12.45 15.41
N SER A 102 21.29 -11.40 16.20
CA SER A 102 20.06 -10.72 16.57
C SER A 102 20.32 -9.24 16.76
N CYS A 103 19.37 -8.43 16.36
CA CYS A 103 19.40 -7.00 16.61
C CYS A 103 18.18 -6.60 17.41
N SER A 104 18.38 -5.93 18.55
CA SER A 104 17.27 -5.38 19.31
C SER A 104 16.74 -4.10 18.66
N ARG A 105 15.49 -3.72 18.95
CA ARG A 105 14.97 -2.41 18.48
C ARG A 105 15.83 -1.26 18.99
N ARG A 106 16.26 -1.31 20.25
CA ARG A 106 17.04 -0.23 20.88
C ARG A 106 18.39 -0.05 20.17
N GLU A 107 19.09 -1.16 19.94
CA GLU A 107 20.34 -1.21 19.19
C GLU A 107 20.16 -0.65 17.78
N TYR A 108 19.16 -1.11 17.03
CA TYR A 108 18.86 -0.57 15.71
C TYR A 108 18.66 0.96 15.71
N TYR A 109 17.82 1.49 16.60
CA TYR A 109 17.56 2.93 16.66
C TYR A 109 18.75 3.76 17.14
N PHE A 110 19.66 3.14 17.90
CA PHE A 110 20.92 3.74 18.31
C PHE A 110 21.87 3.80 17.13
N ASP A 111 22.14 2.66 16.48
CA ASP A 111 23.11 2.54 15.38
C ASP A 111 22.69 3.32 14.12
N THR A 112 21.39 3.36 13.84
CA THR A 112 20.88 4.04 12.62
C THR A 112 20.72 5.54 12.80
N HIS A 113 20.87 6.08 14.01
CA HIS A 113 20.61 7.49 14.33
C HIS A 113 19.24 8.01 13.84
N ILE A 114 18.26 7.12 13.62
CA ILE A 114 16.93 7.49 13.12
C ILE A 114 16.23 8.46 14.09
N ASN A 115 16.46 8.30 15.39
CA ASN A 115 15.90 9.20 16.40
C ASN A 115 16.44 10.64 16.26
N GLU A 116 17.73 10.79 16.00
CA GLU A 116 18.36 12.10 15.78
C GLU A 116 17.86 12.73 14.48
N SER A 117 17.81 11.95 13.40
CA SER A 117 17.24 12.40 12.12
C SER A 117 15.80 12.88 12.28
N ASN A 118 14.97 12.13 13.01
CA ASN A 118 13.59 12.51 13.31
C ASN A 118 13.49 13.77 14.18
N GLN A 119 14.43 13.99 15.10
CA GLN A 119 14.49 15.23 15.88
C GLN A 119 14.79 16.44 14.99
N ILE A 120 15.72 16.31 14.05
CA ILE A 120 16.04 17.37 13.08
C ILE A 120 14.82 17.68 12.20
N ILE A 121 14.14 16.65 11.67
CA ILE A 121 12.93 16.81 10.86
C ILE A 121 11.83 17.52 11.65
N ARG A 122 11.58 17.10 12.91
CA ARG A 122 10.58 17.73 13.78
C ARG A 122 10.93 19.19 14.06
N HIS A 123 12.20 19.48 14.35
CA HIS A 123 12.65 20.85 14.56
C HIS A 123 12.39 21.70 13.31
N TRP A 124 12.76 21.20 12.13
CA TRP A 124 12.51 21.89 10.86
C TRP A 124 11.01 22.13 10.61
N GLN A 125 10.16 21.13 10.86
CA GLN A 125 8.70 21.25 10.74
C GLN A 125 8.12 22.27 11.72
N HIS A 126 8.58 22.29 12.97
CA HIS A 126 8.13 23.26 13.97
C HIS A 126 8.58 24.69 13.66
N SER A 127 9.78 24.84 13.12
CA SER A 127 10.36 26.14 12.74
C SER A 127 9.75 26.71 11.45
N ARG A 128 9.13 25.86 10.61
CA ARG A 128 8.47 26.26 9.35
C ARG A 128 7.00 25.88 9.30
N LYS A 129 6.21 26.51 10.19
CA LYS A 129 4.74 26.40 10.18
C LYS A 129 4.10 27.04 8.94
N ASP A 130 4.85 27.80 8.16
CA ASP A 130 4.44 28.48 6.93
C ASP A 130 4.37 27.55 5.70
N ILE A 131 4.93 26.35 5.78
CA ILE A 131 5.00 25.37 4.67
C ILE A 131 3.96 24.23 4.84
N LEU A 132 3.27 24.16 5.99
CA LEU A 132 2.28 23.11 6.32
C LEU A 132 0.85 23.62 6.34
#